data_AF-A0A924JMZ0-F1
#
_entry.id   AF-A0A924JMZ0-F1
#
_cell.length_a   1.000
_cell.length_b   1.000
_cell.length_c   1.000
_cell.angle_alpha   90.00
_cell.angle_beta   90.00
_cell.angle_gamma   90.00
#
_symmetry.space_group_name_H-M   'P 1'
#
loop_
_entity.id
_entity.type
_entity.pdbx_description
1 polymer ?
#
loop_
_entity_poly.entity_id
_entity_poly.type
_entity_poly.pdbx_seq_one_letter_code
_entity_poly.pdbx_strand_id
1 'polypeptide(L)'
;AAMEEQTNMQLEQIKQQIELLARQAQEISKRKKLSLMIYEASLGFKPQIGHTYHLYEKKDGSHTLSLISSKEWGGSGPYKQYISSVLLLADHTWKEV
;
A
#
# COMPACT_ATOMS: atom_id res chain seq x y z
N ALA A 1 -13.30 45.84 2.12
CA ALA A 1 -13.32 44.65 2.99
C ALA A 1 -13.88 43.40 2.30
N ALA A 2 -14.95 43.47 1.48
CA ALA A 2 -15.51 42.26 0.82
C ALA A 2 -14.58 41.59 -0.22
N MET A 3 -13.80 42.38 -0.98
CA MET A 3 -12.88 41.84 -2.00
C MET A 3 -11.69 41.07 -1.38
N GLU A 4 -11.19 41.51 -0.23
CA GLU A 4 -10.13 40.81 0.52
C GLU A 4 -10.64 39.49 1.11
N GLU A 5 -11.85 39.49 1.67
CA GLU A 5 -12.49 38.28 2.19
C GLU A 5 -12.71 37.25 1.09
N GLN A 6 -13.22 37.67 -0.07
CA GLN A 6 -13.39 36.81 -1.24
C GLN A 6 -12.05 36.24 -1.74
N THR A 7 -11.00 37.06 -1.76
CA THR A 7 -9.66 36.62 -2.18
C THR A 7 -9.09 35.58 -1.21
N ASN A 8 -9.24 35.80 0.10
CA ASN A 8 -8.81 34.84 1.12
C ASN A 8 -9.56 33.51 1.02
N MET A 9 -10.87 33.53 0.74
CA MET A 9 -11.64 32.32 0.52
C MET A 9 -11.12 31.52 -0.69
N GLN A 10 -10.80 32.18 -1.80
CA GLN A 10 -10.26 31.52 -2.99
C GLN A 10 -8.86 30.92 -2.74
N LEU A 11 -8.01 31.65 -2.00
CA LEU A 11 -6.68 31.14 -1.62
C LEU A 11 -6.78 29.90 -0.72
N GLU A 12 -7.71 29.88 0.23
CA GLU A 12 -7.92 28.70 1.08
C GLU A 12 -8.45 27.50 0.27
N GLN A 13 -9.34 27.72 -0.69
CA GLN A 13 -9.79 26.66 -1.60
C GLN A 13 -8.63 26.08 -2.43
N ILE A 14 -7.75 26.92 -2.98
CA ILE A 14 -6.57 26.48 -3.74
C ILE A 14 -5.65 25.66 -2.84
N LYS A 15 -5.40 26.11 -1.61
CA LYS A 15 -4.59 25.38 -0.63
C LYS A 15 -5.17 23.99 -0.35
N GLN A 16 -6.48 23.88 -0.12
CA GLN A 16 -7.15 22.59 0.09
C GLN A 16 -7.00 21.65 -1.12
N GLN A 17 -7.08 22.18 -2.34
CA GLN A 17 -6.85 21.39 -3.55
C GLN A 17 -5.42 20.89 -3.65
N ILE A 18 -4.42 21.73 -3.33
CA ILE A 18 -3.01 21.34 -3.32
C ILE A 18 -2.77 20.25 -2.27
N GLU A 19 -3.32 20.39 -1.06
CA GLU A 19 -3.22 19.37 -0.03
C GLU A 19 -3.84 18.04 -0.47
N LEU A 20 -4.99 18.08 -1.13
CA LEU A 20 -5.63 16.89 -1.69
C LEU A 20 -4.73 16.21 -2.74
N LEU A 21 -4.19 16.97 -3.68
CA LEU A 21 -3.29 16.46 -4.72
C LEU A 21 -2.01 15.86 -4.10
N ALA A 22 -1.45 16.51 -3.09
CA ALA A 22 -0.27 16.00 -2.38
C ALA A 22 -0.56 14.65 -1.70
N ARG A 23 -1.70 14.51 -1.03
CA ARG A 23 -2.14 13.24 -0.44
C ARG A 23 -2.32 12.16 -1.52
N GLN A 24 -2.97 12.49 -2.63
CA GLN A 24 -3.15 11.57 -3.75
C GLN A 24 -1.82 11.08 -4.34
N ALA A 25 -0.85 11.98 -4.53
CA ALA A 25 0.48 11.64 -5.01
C ALA A 25 1.23 10.71 -4.04
N GLN A 26 1.11 10.94 -2.73
CA GLN A 26 1.69 10.07 -1.71
C GLN A 26 1.10 8.66 -1.77
N GLU A 27 -0.23 8.53 -1.90
CA GLU A 27 -0.90 7.23 -2.01
C GLU A 27 -0.49 6.47 -3.27
N ILE A 28 -0.36 7.16 -4.41
CA ILE A 28 0.17 6.57 -5.65
C ILE A 28 1.61 6.06 -5.46
N SER A 29 2.45 6.85 -4.80
CA SER A 29 3.84 6.47 -4.52
C SER A 29 3.93 5.23 -3.62
N LYS A 30 3.12 5.16 -2.57
CA LYS A 30 3.03 3.97 -1.70
C LYS A 30 2.60 2.74 -2.47
N ARG A 31 1.54 2.83 -3.29
CA ARG A 31 1.06 1.72 -4.14
C ARG A 31 2.13 1.23 -5.11
N LYS A 32 2.88 2.16 -5.73
CA LYS A 32 4.02 1.83 -6.61
C LYS A 32 5.09 1.06 -5.85
N LYS A 33 5.50 1.55 -4.68
CA LYS A 33 6.53 0.92 -3.84
C LYS A 33 6.13 -0.50 -3.41
N LEU A 34 4.89 -0.67 -2.95
CA LEU A 34 4.35 -1.97 -2.57
C LEU A 34 4.31 -2.94 -3.76
N SER A 35 3.85 -2.47 -4.92
CA SER A 35 3.79 -3.29 -6.13
C SER A 35 5.17 -3.76 -6.58
N LEU A 36 6.18 -2.88 -6.52
CA LEU A 36 7.57 -3.25 -6.83
C LEU A 36 8.08 -4.33 -5.86
N MET A 37 7.84 -4.14 -4.56
CA MET A 37 8.25 -5.11 -3.53
C MET A 37 7.60 -6.47 -3.73
N ILE A 38 6.33 -6.53 -4.14
CA ILE A 38 5.63 -7.78 -4.45
C ILE A 38 6.16 -8.42 -5.74
N TYR A 39 6.47 -7.62 -6.75
CA TYR A 39 7.06 -8.12 -8.00
C TYR A 39 8.44 -8.75 -7.78
N GLU A 40 9.23 -8.17 -6.87
CA GLU A 40 10.54 -8.69 -6.47
C GLU A 40 10.46 -9.83 -5.44
N ALA A 41 9.29 -10.05 -4.83
CA ALA A 41 9.10 -11.07 -3.81
C ALA A 41 9.09 -12.48 -4.42
N SER A 42 9.65 -13.44 -3.70
CA SER A 42 9.51 -14.86 -4.07
C SER A 42 8.05 -15.30 -3.92
N LEU A 43 7.47 -15.81 -5.00
CA LEU A 43 6.13 -16.38 -5.02
C LEU A 43 6.22 -17.91 -5.07
N GLY A 44 5.75 -18.59 -4.02
CA GLY A 44 5.64 -20.05 -3.98
C GLY A 44 4.37 -20.60 -4.64
N PHE A 45 3.54 -19.72 -5.21
CA PHE A 45 2.24 -20.06 -5.79
C PHE A 45 1.88 -19.05 -6.90
N LYS A 46 0.89 -19.40 -7.72
CA LYS A 46 0.30 -18.46 -8.70
C LYS A 46 -0.80 -17.64 -8.02
N PRO A 47 -0.63 -16.31 -7.86
CA PRO A 47 -1.64 -15.48 -7.22
C PRO A 47 -2.91 -15.41 -8.08
N GLN A 48 -4.05 -15.31 -7.41
CA GLN A 48 -5.39 -15.28 -8.01
C GLN A 48 -6.05 -13.94 -7.68
N ILE A 49 -6.73 -13.39 -8.69
CA ILE A 49 -7.51 -12.18 -8.54
C ILE A 49 -8.55 -12.38 -7.42
N GLY A 50 -8.79 -11.33 -6.64
CA GLY A 50 -9.78 -11.31 -5.55
C GLY A 50 -9.31 -11.97 -4.27
N HIS A 51 -8.07 -12.46 -4.20
CA HIS A 51 -7.52 -13.11 -3.01
C HIS A 51 -6.57 -12.19 -2.24
N THR A 52 -6.63 -12.29 -0.92
CA THR A 52 -5.71 -11.63 0.01
C THR A 52 -4.52 -12.52 0.28
N TYR A 53 -3.35 -11.90 0.32
CA TYR A 53 -2.07 -12.51 0.60
C TYR A 53 -1.33 -11.66 1.63
N HIS A 54 -0.31 -12.23 2.26
CA HIS A 54 0.43 -11.58 3.33
C HIS A 54 1.91 -11.50 2.94
N LEU A 55 2.43 -10.27 2.88
CA LEU A 55 3.80 -9.97 2.51
C LEU A 55 4.70 -10.00 3.76
N TYR A 56 5.79 -10.74 3.66
CA TYR A 56 6.76 -10.89 4.74
C TYR A 56 8.19 -10.62 4.26
N GLU A 57 9.04 -10.18 5.18
CA GLU A 57 10.50 -10.23 5.03
C GLU A 57 11.01 -11.56 5.60
N LYS A 58 11.81 -12.28 4.82
CA LYS A 58 12.55 -13.45 5.27
C LYS A 58 13.77 -13.03 6.08
N LYS A 59 14.39 -13.99 6.75
CA LYS A 59 15.60 -13.76 7.57
C LYS A 59 16.82 -13.31 6.75
N ASP A 60 16.84 -13.63 5.46
CA ASP A 60 17.87 -13.21 4.49
C ASP A 60 17.64 -11.81 3.90
N GLY A 61 16.55 -11.13 4.29
CA GLY A 61 16.18 -9.80 3.78
C GLY A 61 15.34 -9.82 2.50
N SER A 62 15.10 -10.98 1.89
CA SER A 62 14.21 -11.10 0.73
C SER A 62 12.74 -11.03 1.13
N HIS A 63 11.88 -10.65 0.17
CA HIS A 63 10.44 -10.58 0.39
C HIS A 63 9.73 -11.85 -0.14
N THR A 64 8.60 -12.22 0.47
CA THR A 64 7.77 -13.32 -0.02
C THR A 64 6.31 -13.11 0.33
N LEU A 65 5.41 -13.56 -0.57
CA LEU A 65 3.99 -13.63 -0.28
C LEU A 65 3.63 -15.00 0.31
N SER A 66 2.73 -14.98 1.28
CA SER A 66 2.13 -16.16 1.89
C SER A 66 0.60 -16.08 1.85
N LEU A 67 -0.04 -17.24 1.86
CA LEU A 67 -1.48 -17.39 2.08
C LEU A 67 -1.85 -17.30 3.57
N ILE A 68 -0.88 -17.45 4.47
CA ILE A 68 -1.11 -17.54 5.92
C ILE A 68 -0.82 -16.19 6.57
N SER A 69 -1.79 -15.68 7.33
CA SER A 69 -1.68 -14.41 8.05
C SER A 69 -0.75 -14.50 9.25
N SER A 70 -0.25 -13.34 9.72
CA SER A 70 0.69 -13.30 10.84
C SER A 70 0.09 -13.85 12.13
N LYS A 71 -1.24 -13.78 12.25
CA LYS A 71 -2.01 -14.32 13.38
C LYS A 71 -2.14 -15.84 13.35
N GLU A 72 -2.12 -16.44 12.17
CA GLU A 72 -2.27 -17.89 11.98
C GLU A 72 -0.96 -18.66 12.15
N TRP A 73 0.19 -17.98 12.03
CA TRP A 73 1.51 -18.59 12.20
C TRP A 73 1.86 -18.98 13.65
N GLY A 74 1.11 -18.51 14.65
CA GLY A 74 1.45 -18.70 16.06
C GLY A 74 2.66 -17.87 16.51
N GLY A 75 3.33 -18.28 17.59
CA GLY A 75 4.29 -17.44 18.34
C GLY A 75 5.53 -16.98 17.56
N SER A 76 6.11 -17.86 16.73
CA SER A 76 7.33 -17.56 15.95
C SER A 76 7.18 -18.11 14.55
N GLY A 77 6.45 -17.39 13.69
CA GLY A 77 6.33 -17.71 12.27
C GLY A 77 7.70 -17.84 11.56
N PRO A 78 7.74 -18.37 10.33
CA PRO A 78 9.00 -18.65 9.63
C PRO A 78 9.74 -17.39 9.17
N TYR A 79 9.07 -16.24 9.21
CA TYR A 79 9.55 -14.98 8.66
C TYR A 79 10.09 -14.05 9.73
N LYS A 80 10.96 -13.13 9.32
CA LYS A 80 11.58 -12.13 10.20
C LYS A 80 10.56 -11.08 10.63
N GLN A 81 9.79 -10.57 9.68
CA GLN A 81 8.73 -9.60 9.96
C GLN A 81 7.57 -9.70 8.98
N TYR A 82 6.38 -9.39 9.49
CA TYR A 82 5.19 -9.10 8.69
C TYR A 82 5.26 -7.66 8.18
N ILE A 83 4.95 -7.45 6.90
CA ILE A 83 4.98 -6.13 6.27
C ILE A 83 3.56 -5.62 6.07
N SER A 84 2.74 -6.37 5.33
CA SER A 84 1.41 -5.91 4.94
C SER A 84 0.55 -7.05 4.40
N SER A 85 -0.77 -6.86 4.40
CA SER A 85 -1.73 -7.74 3.73
C SER A 85 -2.18 -7.07 2.45
N VAL A 86 -2.26 -7.83 1.37
CA VAL A 86 -2.47 -7.30 0.04
C VAL A 86 -3.49 -8.12 -0.73
N LEU A 87 -4.45 -7.43 -1.36
CA LEU A 87 -5.44 -7.99 -2.26
C LEU A 87 -4.96 -7.83 -3.70
N LEU A 88 -5.01 -8.91 -4.48
CA LEU A 88 -4.81 -8.83 -5.93
C LEU A 88 -6.11 -8.38 -6.60
N LEU A 89 -6.10 -7.21 -7.22
CA LEU A 89 -7.24 -6.64 -7.92
C LEU A 89 -7.38 -7.20 -9.35
N ALA A 90 -8.54 -6.97 -9.97
CA ALA A 90 -8.87 -7.48 -11.30
C ALA A 90 -7.97 -6.93 -12.42
N ASP A 91 -7.40 -5.75 -12.23
CA ASP A 91 -6.43 -5.11 -13.12
C ASP A 91 -4.98 -5.57 -12.87
N HIS A 92 -4.80 -6.65 -12.09
CA HIS A 92 -3.50 -7.21 -11.68
C HIS A 92 -2.65 -6.26 -10.83
N THR A 93 -3.26 -5.22 -10.24
CA THR A 93 -2.59 -4.36 -9.26
C THR A 93 -2.79 -4.90 -7.85
N TRP A 94 -1.88 -4.51 -6.95
CA TRP A 94 -1.91 -4.91 -5.55
C TRP A 94 -2.40 -3.75 -4.68
N LYS A 95 -3.32 -4.05 -3.78
CA LYS A 95 -3.86 -3.09 -2.83
C LYS A 95 -3.67 -3.59 -1.40
N GLU A 96 -3.07 -2.76 -0.56
CA GLU A 96 -2.99 -2.99 0.89
C GLU A 96 -4.40 -3.04 1.53
N VAL A 97 -4.62 -4.01 2.41
CA VAL A 97 -5.89 -4.28 3.12
C VAL A 97 -5.72 -4.40 4.62
#